data_AF-A0A6J3C7Y6-F1
#
_entry.id   AF-A0A6J3C7Y6-F1
#
_cell.length_a   1.000
_cell.length_b   1.000
_cell.length_c   1.000
_cell.angle_alpha   90.00
_cell.angle_beta   90.00
_cell.angle_gamma   90.00
#
_symmetry.space_group_name_H-M   'P 1'
#
loop_
_entity.id
_entity.type
_entity.pdbx_description
1 polymer ?
#
loop_
_entity_poly.entity_id
_entity_poly.type
_entity_poly.pdbx_seq_one_letter_code
_entity_poly.pdbx_strand_id
1 'polypeptide(L)'
;MTGTRPGIYWLICWKYLSPLAMLSILISSFAELAMEGSGYEAWIPSEGDTVKKPWPIWAVLLVVVLILASVLWIPGLAICRYFGYPIIEDEERAWFPAEELRDFHGIEPRPVSATETLLFCTRPDGSERCCWPGCCETDDDE
;
A
#
# COMPACT_ATOMS: atom_id res chain seq x y z
N MET A 1 -8.96 -17.31 8.26
CA MET A 1 -10.05 -17.16 9.24
C MET A 1 -11.35 -17.81 8.79
N THR A 2 -11.75 -17.74 7.51
CA THR A 2 -13.00 -18.34 6.99
C THR A 2 -12.84 -19.78 6.46
N GLY A 3 -11.67 -20.42 6.64
CA GLY A 3 -11.37 -21.76 6.13
C GLY A 3 -11.26 -21.87 4.60
N THR A 4 -11.60 -20.83 3.84
CA THR A 4 -11.66 -20.87 2.38
C THR A 4 -10.80 -19.79 1.76
N ARG A 5 -10.18 -20.09 0.62
CA ARG A 5 -9.41 -19.10 -0.15
C ARG A 5 -10.36 -18.08 -0.80
N PRO A 6 -10.03 -16.78 -0.78
CA PRO A 6 -10.78 -15.77 -1.51
C PRO A 6 -10.89 -16.12 -3.01
N GLY A 7 -12.03 -15.78 -3.63
CA GLY A 7 -12.20 -15.98 -5.07
C GLY A 7 -11.33 -15.04 -5.92
N ILE A 8 -11.16 -15.39 -7.20
CA ILE A 8 -10.34 -14.63 -8.17
C ILE A 8 -10.72 -13.15 -8.21
N TYR A 9 -12.01 -12.82 -8.16
CA TYR A 9 -12.48 -11.43 -8.12
C TYR A 9 -11.78 -10.60 -7.03
N TRP A 10 -11.72 -11.13 -5.80
CA TRP A 10 -11.10 -10.45 -4.67
C TRP A 10 -9.59 -10.33 -4.84
N LEU A 11 -8.93 -11.37 -5.36
CA LEU A 11 -7.48 -11.35 -5.62
C LEU A 11 -7.10 -10.27 -6.66
N ILE A 12 -7.89 -10.14 -7.75
CA ILE A 12 -7.68 -9.07 -8.74
C ILE A 12 -7.88 -7.71 -8.10
N CYS A 13 -8.94 -7.54 -7.31
CA CYS A 13 -9.25 -6.28 -6.66
C CYS A 13 -8.13 -5.82 -5.73
N TRP A 14 -7.57 -6.72 -4.93
CA TRP A 14 -6.51 -6.38 -3.99
C TRP A 14 -5.14 -6.19 -4.63
N LYS A 15 -4.73 -7.08 -5.56
CA LYS A 15 -3.39 -7.02 -6.14
C LYS A 15 -3.23 -5.92 -7.18
N TYR A 16 -4.27 -5.65 -7.97
CA TYR A 16 -4.14 -4.79 -9.16
C TYR A 16 -5.07 -3.59 -9.10
N LEU A 17 -6.37 -3.81 -8.91
CA LEU A 17 -7.35 -2.73 -9.08
C LEU A 17 -7.20 -1.64 -8.01
N SER A 18 -7.08 -2.02 -6.73
CA SER A 18 -6.95 -1.07 -5.63
C SER A 18 -5.64 -0.27 -5.72
N PRO A 19 -4.45 -0.89 -5.89
CA PRO A 19 -3.21 -0.13 -6.06
C PRO A 19 -3.24 0.79 -7.29
N LEU A 20 -3.79 0.33 -8.42
CA LEU A 20 -3.90 1.14 -9.64
C LEU A 20 -4.83 2.33 -9.43
N ALA A 21 -6.01 2.12 -8.82
CA ALA A 21 -6.94 3.19 -8.53
C ALA A 21 -6.32 4.23 -7.60
N MET A 22 -5.69 3.80 -6.50
CA MET A 22 -5.00 4.70 -5.56
C MET A 22 -3.89 5.50 -6.25
N LEU A 23 -3.07 4.83 -7.08
CA LEU A 23 -2.01 5.49 -7.85
C LEU A 23 -2.58 6.49 -8.86
N SER A 24 -3.68 6.14 -9.53
CA SER A 24 -4.32 7.03 -10.52
C SER A 24 -4.83 8.33 -9.90
N ILE A 25 -5.47 8.24 -8.73
CA ILE A 25 -5.95 9.42 -7.99
C ILE A 25 -4.76 10.26 -7.53
N LEU A 26 -3.73 9.63 -6.98
CA LEU A 26 -2.52 10.31 -6.53
C LEU A 26 -1.84 11.09 -7.68
N ILE A 27 -1.68 10.45 -8.84
CA ILE A 27 -1.11 11.09 -10.03
C ILE A 27 -1.99 12.25 -10.50
N SER A 28 -3.32 12.07 -10.53
CA SER A 28 -4.26 13.14 -10.88
C SER A 28 -4.12 14.33 -9.94
N SER A 29 -4.05 14.10 -8.63
CA SER A 29 -3.87 15.16 -7.63
C SER A 29 -2.55 15.92 -7.83
N PHE A 30 -1.45 15.23 -8.16
CA PHE A 30 -0.19 15.90 -8.47
C PHE A 30 -0.26 16.68 -9.79
N ALA A 31 -0.95 16.17 -10.81
CA ALA A 31 -1.13 16.85 -12.07
C ALA A 31 -1.95 18.13 -11.92
N GLU A 32 -3.06 18.08 -11.19
CA GLU A 32 -3.88 19.25 -10.84
C GLU A 32 -3.06 20.30 -10.09
N LEU A 33 -2.29 19.88 -9.08
CA LEU A 33 -1.43 20.77 -8.33
C LEU A 33 -0.35 21.43 -9.20
N ALA A 34 0.21 20.71 -10.17
CA ALA A 34 1.22 21.22 -11.10
C ALA A 34 0.64 22.19 -12.14
N MET A 35 -0.60 21.99 -12.59
CA MET A 35 -1.24 22.81 -13.62
C MET A 35 -1.93 24.05 -13.05
N GLU A 36 -2.73 23.90 -12.00
CA GLU A 36 -3.58 24.98 -11.47
C GLU A 36 -2.97 25.74 -10.28
N GLY A 37 -1.92 25.17 -9.68
CA GLY A 37 -1.25 25.69 -8.50
C GLY A 37 -2.09 25.66 -7.23
N SER A 38 -1.46 25.88 -6.09
CA SER A 38 -2.15 26.02 -4.80
C SER A 38 -2.58 27.46 -4.56
N GLY A 39 -3.87 27.70 -4.37
CA GLY A 39 -4.42 29.01 -3.99
C GLY A 39 -5.71 28.85 -3.19
N TYR A 40 -6.20 29.96 -2.64
CA TYR A 40 -7.49 30.01 -1.96
C TYR A 40 -8.38 31.07 -2.61
N GLU A 41 -9.68 30.82 -2.55
CA GLU A 41 -10.69 31.72 -3.05
C GLU A 41 -11.01 32.78 -1.98
N ALA A 42 -10.70 34.04 -2.29
CA ALA A 42 -10.90 35.16 -1.39
C ALA A 42 -12.06 36.02 -1.89
N TRP A 43 -13.10 36.19 -1.07
CA TRP A 43 -14.18 37.12 -1.36
C TRP A 43 -13.69 38.57 -1.24
N ILE A 44 -13.83 39.35 -2.31
CA ILE A 44 -13.44 40.75 -2.34
C ILE A 44 -14.71 41.62 -2.43
N PRO A 45 -15.13 42.29 -1.34
CA PRO A 45 -16.37 43.08 -1.32
C PRO A 45 -16.43 44.20 -2.36
N SER A 46 -15.28 44.71 -2.81
CA SER A 46 -15.22 45.78 -3.82
C SER A 46 -15.47 45.29 -5.25
N GLU A 47 -15.21 44.02 -5.54
CA GLU A 47 -15.46 43.40 -6.85
C GLU A 47 -16.77 42.61 -6.86
N GLY A 48 -17.31 42.29 -5.68
CA GLY A 48 -18.53 41.49 -5.54
C GLY A 48 -18.35 40.06 -6.04
N ASP A 49 -17.10 39.59 -6.09
CA ASP A 49 -16.72 38.29 -6.63
C ASP A 49 -15.57 37.68 -5.81
N THR A 50 -15.31 36.40 -6.09
CA THR A 50 -14.28 35.59 -5.44
C THR A 50 -13.04 35.51 -6.32
N VAL A 51 -11.89 35.96 -5.80
CA VAL A 51 -10.63 35.97 -6.55
C VAL A 51 -9.66 34.95 -5.98
N LYS A 52 -9.06 34.11 -6.83
CA LYS A 52 -8.03 33.14 -6.44
C LYS A 52 -6.76 33.88 -6.02
N LYS A 53 -6.35 33.73 -4.76
CA LYS A 53 -5.13 34.31 -4.19
C LYS A 53 -4.12 33.22 -3.82
N PRO A 54 -2.81 33.47 -3.96
CA PRO A 54 -1.79 32.51 -3.58
C PRO A 54 -1.68 32.40 -2.05
N TRP A 55 -1.33 31.21 -1.56
CA TRP A 55 -1.07 31.00 -0.14
C TRP A 55 0.20 31.74 0.31
N PRO A 56 0.21 32.33 1.53
CA PRO A 56 1.44 32.85 2.11
C PRO A 56 2.41 31.71 2.44
N ILE A 57 3.70 31.98 2.35
CA ILE A 57 4.77 30.95 2.46
C ILE A 57 4.70 30.17 3.77
N TRP A 58 4.41 30.83 4.90
CA TRP A 58 4.32 30.15 6.20
C TRP A 58 3.22 29.10 6.26
N ALA A 59 2.11 29.31 5.54
CA ALA A 59 1.00 28.36 5.49
C ALA A 59 1.36 27.13 4.64
N VAL A 60 2.06 27.36 3.52
CA VAL A 60 2.58 26.27 2.68
C VAL A 60 3.58 25.40 3.46
N LEU A 61 4.50 26.03 4.20
CA LEU A 61 5.45 25.29 5.04
C LEU A 61 4.74 24.43 6.10
N LEU A 62 3.69 24.97 6.73
CA LEU A 62 2.88 24.21 7.68
C LEU A 62 2.27 22.98 7.03
N VAL A 63 1.63 23.13 5.87
CA VAL A 63 1.00 22.00 5.15
C VAL A 63 2.03 20.93 4.79
N VAL A 64 3.21 21.32 4.30
CA VAL A 64 4.29 20.39 3.96
C VAL A 64 4.75 19.62 5.20
N VAL A 65 4.93 20.29 6.33
CA VAL A 65 5.33 19.62 7.59
C VAL A 65 4.28 18.61 8.03
N LEU A 66 2.98 18.94 7.93
CA LEU A 66 1.91 18.02 8.31
C LEU A 66 1.88 16.77 7.42
N ILE A 67 2.02 16.94 6.10
CA ILE A 67 2.06 15.82 5.16
C ILE A 67 3.27 14.93 5.43
N LEU A 68 4.46 15.53 5.60
CA LEU A 68 5.69 14.80 5.88
C LEU A 68 5.62 14.07 7.22
N ALA A 69 5.07 14.68 8.26
CA ALA A 69 4.92 14.04 9.57
C ALA A 69 4.07 12.75 9.48
N SER A 70 3.06 12.73 8.61
CA SER A 70 2.22 11.54 8.42
C SER A 70 2.88 10.47 7.54
N VAL A 71 3.52 10.87 6.43
CA VAL A 71 3.96 9.92 5.40
C VAL A 71 5.39 9.43 5.62
N LEU A 72 6.25 10.21 6.28
CA LEU A 72 7.69 9.93 6.38
C LEU A 72 8.02 8.79 7.36
N TRP A 73 7.10 8.40 8.25
CA TRP A 73 7.35 7.33 9.22
C TRP A 73 7.70 6.00 8.57
N ILE A 74 6.95 5.59 7.53
CA ILE A 74 7.15 4.32 6.82
C ILE A 74 8.51 4.27 6.11
N PRO A 75 8.83 5.19 5.17
CA PRO A 75 10.13 5.17 4.50
C PRO A 75 11.29 5.54 5.44
N GLY A 76 11.07 6.40 6.42
CA GLY A 76 12.09 6.78 7.41
C GLY A 76 12.55 5.59 8.24
N LEU A 77 11.62 4.77 8.72
CA LEU A 77 11.94 3.50 9.39
C LEU A 77 12.66 2.53 8.47
N ALA A 78 12.20 2.38 7.23
CA ALA A 78 12.83 1.49 6.26
C ALA A 78 14.30 1.88 6.01
N ILE A 79 14.58 3.17 5.86
CA ILE A 79 15.93 3.71 5.69
C ILE A 79 16.77 3.49 6.97
N CYS A 80 16.22 3.75 8.15
CA CYS A 80 16.93 3.51 9.42
C CYS A 80 17.33 2.03 9.58
N ARG A 81 16.41 1.12 9.25
CA ARG A 81 16.69 -0.32 9.23
C ARG A 81 17.76 -0.68 8.21
N TYR A 82 17.71 -0.10 7.01
CA TYR A 82 18.72 -0.32 5.97
C TYR A 82 20.14 0.10 6.43
N PHE A 83 20.26 1.15 7.22
CA PHE A 83 21.54 1.59 7.80
C PHE A 83 21.90 0.90 9.12
N GLY A 84 21.16 -0.13 9.55
CA GLY A 84 21.47 -0.91 10.75
C GLY A 84 21.06 -0.27 12.08
N TYR A 85 20.12 0.68 12.06
CA TYR A 85 19.52 1.26 13.27
C TYR A 85 18.09 0.73 13.45
N PRO A 86 17.91 -0.44 14.12
CA PRO A 86 16.57 -0.96 14.41
C PRO A 86 15.91 -0.12 15.51
N ILE A 87 14.98 0.75 15.13
CA ILE A 87 14.21 1.61 16.05
C ILE A 87 13.15 0.80 16.82
N ILE A 88 12.63 -0.25 16.20
CA ILE A 88 11.58 -1.13 16.73
C ILE A 88 12.19 -2.53 16.77
N GLU A 89 12.07 -3.25 17.88
CA GLU A 89 12.53 -4.64 17.98
C GLU A 89 11.71 -5.53 17.04
N ASP A 90 12.38 -6.47 16.36
CA ASP A 90 11.69 -7.44 15.51
C ASP A 90 11.07 -8.51 16.41
N GLU A 91 9.74 -8.51 16.49
CA GLU A 91 9.01 -9.56 17.19
C GLU A 91 9.03 -10.84 16.34
N GLU A 92 9.47 -11.94 16.94
CA GLU A 92 9.47 -13.25 16.31
C GLU A 92 8.06 -13.59 15.84
N ARG A 93 7.92 -14.13 14.62
CA ARG A 93 6.60 -14.47 14.08
C ARG A 93 5.97 -15.52 15.00
N ALA A 94 4.82 -15.21 15.59
CA ALA A 94 4.09 -16.16 16.42
C ALA A 94 3.83 -17.45 15.63
N TRP A 95 4.30 -18.58 16.16
CA TRP A 95 4.06 -19.89 15.57
C TRP A 95 2.54 -20.17 15.58
N PHE A 96 1.99 -20.48 14.40
CA PHE A 96 0.56 -20.76 14.24
C PHE A 96 0.35 -22.12 13.55
N PRO A 97 -0.28 -23.11 14.21
CA PRO A 97 -0.48 -24.46 13.66
C PRO A 97 -1.62 -24.50 12.63
N ALA A 98 -1.41 -23.84 11.48
CA ALA A 98 -2.44 -23.71 10.45
C ALA A 98 -2.86 -25.06 9.84
N GLU A 99 -1.93 -26.00 9.70
CA GLU A 99 -2.19 -27.32 9.09
C GLU A 99 -3.00 -28.21 10.03
N GLU A 100 -2.60 -28.32 11.29
CA GLU A 100 -3.31 -29.11 12.31
C GLU A 100 -4.78 -28.66 12.47
N LEU A 101 -5.02 -27.34 12.47
CA LEU A 101 -6.37 -26.79 12.55
C LEU A 101 -7.22 -27.15 11.32
N ARG A 102 -6.60 -27.22 10.14
CA ARG A 102 -7.31 -27.58 8.91
C ARG A 102 -7.67 -29.06 8.90
N ASP A 103 -6.78 -29.91 9.39
CA ASP A 103 -7.05 -31.34 9.56
C ASP A 103 -8.14 -31.58 10.60
N PHE A 104 -8.07 -30.90 11.75
CA PHE A 104 -9.09 -30.99 12.79
C PHE A 104 -10.49 -30.56 12.31
N HIS A 105 -10.56 -29.51 11.48
CA HIS A 105 -11.81 -29.01 10.93
C HIS A 105 -12.22 -29.67 9.60
N GLY A 106 -11.42 -30.59 9.05
CA GLY A 106 -11.69 -31.25 7.77
C GLY A 106 -11.76 -30.28 6.58
N ILE A 107 -10.95 -29.22 6.60
CA ILE A 107 -10.98 -28.15 5.61
C ILE A 107 -9.94 -28.43 4.51
N GLU A 108 -10.41 -29.01 3.41
CA GLU A 108 -9.59 -29.13 2.20
C GLU A 108 -9.50 -27.79 1.46
N PRO A 109 -8.29 -27.34 1.09
CA PRO A 109 -8.13 -26.10 0.35
C PRO A 109 -8.64 -26.31 -1.08
N ARG A 110 -9.30 -25.29 -1.63
CA ARG A 110 -9.59 -25.27 -3.08
C ARG A 110 -8.26 -25.37 -3.86
N PRO A 111 -8.16 -26.24 -4.89
CA PRO A 111 -6.98 -26.31 -5.74
C PRO A 111 -6.80 -24.99 -6.50
N VAL A 112 -5.54 -24.63 -6.72
CA VAL A 112 -5.19 -23.41 -7.47
C VAL A 112 -5.56 -23.60 -8.93
N SER A 113 -6.30 -22.64 -9.47
CA SER A 113 -6.65 -22.65 -10.89
C SER A 113 -5.47 -22.19 -11.76
N ALA A 114 -5.39 -22.67 -13.01
CA ALA A 114 -4.33 -22.27 -13.93
C ALA A 114 -4.27 -20.74 -14.14
N THR A 115 -5.42 -20.08 -14.09
CA THR A 115 -5.51 -18.61 -14.16
C THR A 115 -4.92 -17.92 -12.94
N GLU A 116 -5.06 -18.50 -11.74
CA GLU A 116 -4.45 -17.94 -10.54
C GLU A 116 -2.93 -18.10 -10.57
N THR A 117 -2.43 -19.25 -11.01
CA THR A 117 -0.99 -19.44 -11.19
C THR A 117 -0.41 -18.47 -12.22
N LEU A 118 -1.10 -18.21 -13.32
CA LEU A 118 -0.64 -17.27 -14.35
C LEU A 118 -0.73 -15.81 -13.91
N LEU A 119 -1.86 -15.37 -13.34
CA LEU A 119 -2.12 -13.97 -13.00
C LEU A 119 -1.49 -13.54 -11.68
N PHE A 120 -1.35 -14.44 -10.72
CA PHE A 120 -0.91 -14.11 -9.37
C PHE A 120 0.41 -14.76 -8.99
N CYS A 121 0.96 -15.65 -9.80
CA CYS A 121 2.18 -16.41 -9.51
C CYS A 121 2.02 -17.30 -8.26
N THR A 122 0.79 -17.79 -8.01
CA THR A 122 0.47 -18.67 -6.89
C THR A 122 0.97 -20.10 -7.14
N ARG A 123 1.76 -20.64 -6.22
CA ARG A 123 2.23 -22.04 -6.25
C ARG A 123 1.10 -23.03 -5.96
N PRO A 124 1.26 -24.33 -6.31
CA PRO A 124 0.32 -25.38 -5.95
C PRO A 124 0.08 -25.48 -4.43
N ASP A 125 1.09 -25.15 -3.61
CA ASP A 125 0.98 -25.11 -2.15
C ASP A 125 0.11 -23.93 -1.65
N GLY A 126 -0.16 -22.95 -2.51
CA GLY A 126 -0.93 -21.74 -2.20
C GLY A 126 -0.13 -20.57 -1.64
N SER A 127 1.20 -20.69 -1.59
CA SER A 127 2.07 -19.55 -1.32
C SER A 127 2.11 -18.62 -2.53
N GLU A 128 2.05 -17.31 -2.27
CA GLU A 128 2.25 -16.27 -3.26
C GLU A 128 3.71 -15.78 -3.14
N ARG A 129 4.45 -15.74 -4.25
CA ARG A 129 5.79 -15.11 -4.31
C ARG A 129 5.79 -13.97 -5.32
N CYS A 130 6.85 -13.16 -5.29
CA CYS A 130 7.02 -12.08 -6.25
C CYS A 130 7.08 -12.64 -7.68
N CYS A 131 6.36 -12.03 -8.63
CA CYS A 131 6.30 -12.51 -10.01
C CYS A 131 7.60 -12.24 -10.82
N TRP A 132 8.60 -11.61 -10.21
CA TRP A 132 9.89 -11.33 -10.83
C TRP A 132 10.92 -12.44 -10.57
N PRO A 133 11.66 -12.88 -11.60
CA PRO A 133 12.77 -13.81 -11.42
C PRO A 133 13.85 -13.17 -10.53
N GLY A 134 14.12 -13.75 -9.36
CA GLY A 134 15.25 -13.36 -8.48
C GLY A 134 14.91 -12.60 -7.19
N CYS A 135 13.64 -12.36 -6.86
CA CYS A 135 13.25 -11.56 -5.68
C CYS A 135 13.06 -12.38 -4.39
N CYS A 136 13.39 -13.67 -4.37
CA CYS A 136 13.04 -14.58 -3.26
C CYS A 136 14.12 -15.62 -2.94
N GLU A 137 15.39 -15.22 -2.81
CA GLU A 137 16.45 -16.10 -2.30
C GLU A 137 16.73 -15.90 -0.80
N THR A 138 16.00 -15.03 -0.08
CA THR A 138 16.46 -14.56 1.24
C THR A 138 15.75 -15.12 2.48
N ASP A 139 14.73 -15.97 2.37
CA ASP A 139 13.90 -16.33 3.54
C ASP A 139 13.68 -17.85 3.73
N ASP A 140 14.58 -18.71 3.23
CA ASP A 140 14.50 -20.17 3.47
C ASP A 140 15.72 -20.75 4.26
N ASP A 141 16.68 -19.92 4.70
CA ASP A 141 17.88 -20.37 5.45
C ASP A 141 18.20 -19.48 6.69
N GLU A 142 17.40 -19.58 7.75
CA GLU A 142 17.82 -19.60 9.18
C GLU A 142 16.63 -19.83 10.13
#